data_AF-A0A9E5Z8Z5-F1
#
_entry.id   AF-A0A9E5Z8Z5-F1
#
_cell.length_a   1.000
_cell.length_b   1.000
_cell.length_c   1.000
_cell.angle_alpha   90.00
_cell.angle_beta   90.00
_cell.angle_gamma   90.00
#
_symmetry.space_group_name_H-M   'P 1'
#
loop_
_entity.id
_entity.type
_entity.pdbx_description
1 polymer ?
#
loop_
_entity_poly.entity_id
_entity_poly.type
_entity_poly.pdbx_seq_one_letter_code
_entity_poly.pdbx_strand_id
1 'polypeptide(L)' 'MNAPWRIWLGRAGAVGALACGIIGLIVGFDSSSTWKLGASGWFTGGSVAALLAIVMYLDDAAASRNR' A
#
# COMPACT_ATOMS: atom_id res chain seq x y z
N MET A 1 24.63 1.69 11.56
CA MET A 1 24.37 1.26 10.17
C MET A 1 23.12 0.37 10.20
N ASN A 2 21.91 0.93 10.24
CA ASN A 2 20.70 0.13 10.48
C ASN A 2 19.47 0.74 9.76
N ALA A 3 19.57 1.06 8.47
CA ALA A 3 18.43 1.50 7.65
C ALA A 3 17.64 0.40 6.87
N PRO A 4 18.02 -0.90 6.82
CA PRO A 4 17.40 -1.81 5.86
C PRO A 4 15.91 -2.07 6.15
N TRP A 5 15.51 -2.12 7.41
CA TRP A 5 14.15 -2.50 7.79
C TRP A 5 13.07 -1.51 7.31
N ARG A 6 13.33 -0.19 7.36
CA ARG A 6 12.36 0.86 6.98
C ARG A 6 12.09 0.87 5.47
N ILE A 7 13.13 0.67 4.68
CA ILE A 7 13.03 0.56 3.22
C ILE A 7 12.27 -0.72 2.83
N TRP A 8 12.52 -1.84 3.53
CA TRP A 8 11.76 -3.08 3.32
C TRP A 8 10.28 -2.94 3.67
N LEU A 9 9.94 -2.20 4.74
CA LEU A 9 8.56 -1.85 5.10
C LEU A 9 7.88 -0.98 4.03
N GLY A 10 8.58 0.04 3.51
CA GLY A 10 8.07 0.88 2.43
C GLY A 10 7.75 0.07 1.17
N ARG A 11 8.62 -0.89 0.81
CA ARG A 11 8.40 -1.81 -0.32
C ARG A 11 7.21 -2.74 -0.07
N ALA A 12 7.08 -3.29 1.13
CA ALA A 12 5.94 -4.14 1.50
C ALA A 12 4.61 -3.38 1.43
N GLY A 13 4.59 -2.12 1.88
CA GLY A 13 3.42 -1.24 1.75
C GLY A 13 3.06 -0.95 0.30
N ALA A 14 4.06 -0.71 -0.56
CA ALA A 14 3.83 -0.48 -2.00
C ALA A 14 3.27 -1.73 -2.71
N VAL A 15 3.80 -2.91 -2.40
CA VAL A 15 3.28 -4.19 -2.93
C VAL A 15 1.86 -4.45 -2.43
N GLY A 16 1.59 -4.18 -1.15
CA GLY A 16 0.25 -4.28 -0.58
C GLY A 16 -0.76 -3.34 -1.25
N ALA A 17 -0.37 -2.09 -1.52
CA ALA A 17 -1.20 -1.13 -2.22
C ALA A 17 -1.52 -1.58 -3.66
N LEU A 18 -0.51 -2.09 -4.36
CA LEU A 18 -0.65 -2.58 -5.74
C LEU A 18 -1.56 -3.80 -5.80
N ALA A 19 -1.37 -4.78 -4.91
CA ALA A 19 -2.22 -5.96 -4.80
C ALA A 19 -3.67 -5.58 -4.49
N CYS A 20 -3.89 -4.66 -3.55
CA CYS A 20 -5.23 -4.20 -3.18
C CYS A 20 -5.92 -3.44 -4.32
N GLY A 21 -5.19 -2.64 -5.09
CA GLY A 21 -5.69 -1.98 -6.30
C GLY A 21 -6.08 -2.95 -7.42
N ILE A 22 -5.26 -3.99 -7.66
CA ILE A 22 -5.57 -5.04 -8.65
C ILE A 22 -6.84 -5.80 -8.24
N ILE A 23 -6.97 -6.17 -6.96
CA ILE A 23 -8.17 -6.86 -6.47
C ILE A 23 -9.39 -5.93 -6.58
N GLY A 24 -9.26 -4.65 -6.23
CA GLY A 24 -10.34 -3.67 -6.39
C GLY A 24 -10.81 -3.51 -7.84
N LEU A 25 -9.89 -3.55 -8.81
CA LEU A 25 -10.22 -3.57 -10.23
C LEU A 25 -10.97 -4.84 -10.64
N ILE A 26 -10.46 -6.03 -10.24
CA ILE A 26 -11.10 -7.31 -10.53
C ILE A 26 -12.53 -7.33 -9.97
N VAL A 27 -12.73 -6.89 -8.73
CA VAL A 27 -14.05 -6.82 -8.09
C VAL A 27 -14.96 -5.78 -8.74
N GLY A 28 -14.40 -4.66 -9.23
CA GLY A 28 -15.18 -3.66 -9.93
C GLY A 28 -15.71 -4.12 -11.29
N PHE A 29 -14.93 -4.96 -11.99
CA PHE A 29 -15.33 -5.53 -13.28
C PHE A 29 -16.18 -6.80 -13.13
N ASP A 30 -15.97 -7.59 -12.08
CA ASP A 30 -16.75 -8.79 -11.80
C ASP A 30 -18.08 -8.43 -11.12
N SER A 31 -19.13 -8.28 -11.95
CA SER A 31 -20.51 -8.03 -11.48
C SER A 31 -21.23 -9.30 -10.99
N SER A 32 -20.64 -10.49 -11.21
CA SER A 32 -21.28 -11.77 -10.91
C SER A 32 -20.95 -12.28 -9.51
N SER A 33 -19.81 -11.89 -8.95
CA SER A 33 -19.38 -12.26 -7.61
C SER A 33 -19.65 -11.13 -6.62
N THR A 34 -20.49 -11.37 -5.61
CA THR A 34 -20.68 -10.43 -4.49
C THR A 34 -19.50 -10.55 -3.52
N TRP A 35 -18.43 -9.78 -3.78
CA TRP A 35 -17.28 -9.70 -2.89
C TRP A 35 -17.65 -8.87 -1.67
N LYS A 36 -17.43 -9.44 -0.48
CA LYS A 36 -17.87 -8.92 0.83
C LYS A 36 -17.38 -7.50 1.17
N LEU A 37 -16.28 -7.06 0.56
CA LEU A 37 -15.71 -5.71 0.70
C LEU A 37 -16.11 -4.74 -0.42
N GLY A 38 -16.63 -5.25 -1.54
CA GLY A 38 -16.86 -4.49 -2.78
C GLY A 38 -15.58 -3.84 -3.33
N ALA A 39 -15.68 -3.19 -4.49
CA ALA A 39 -14.54 -2.48 -5.08
C ALA A 39 -14.03 -1.36 -4.14
N SER A 40 -14.96 -0.65 -3.47
CA SER A 40 -14.64 0.47 -2.57
C SER A 40 -13.81 0.04 -1.35
N GLY A 41 -14.07 -1.12 -0.76
CA GLY A 41 -13.29 -1.64 0.37
C GLY A 41 -11.84 -1.97 0.00
N TRP A 42 -11.64 -2.61 -1.17
CA TRP A 42 -10.30 -2.90 -1.69
C TRP A 42 -9.54 -1.63 -2.09
N PHE A 43 -10.18 -0.63 -2.69
CA PHE A 43 -9.53 0.65 -2.97
C PHE A 43 -9.16 1.43 -1.70
N THR A 44 -10.01 1.38 -0.67
CA THR A 44 -9.72 2.03 0.62
C THR A 44 -8.52 1.37 1.30
N GLY A 45 -8.48 0.04 1.36
CA GLY A 45 -7.33 -0.70 1.89
C GLY A 45 -6.03 -0.44 1.11
N GLY A 46 -6.11 -0.36 -0.22
CA GLY A 46 -4.97 -0.03 -1.07
C GLY A 46 -4.45 1.40 -0.85
N SER A 47 -5.36 2.35 -0.67
CA SER A 47 -5.01 3.76 -0.39
C SER A 47 -4.30 3.90 0.96
N VAL A 48 -4.76 3.20 1.99
CA VAL A 48 -4.10 3.18 3.32
C VAL A 48 -2.72 2.53 3.22
N ALA A 49 -2.58 1.42 2.50
CA ALA A 49 -1.27 0.78 2.27
C ALA A 49 -0.30 1.69 1.50
N ALA A 50 -0.79 2.44 0.50
CA ALA A 50 0.00 3.40 -0.25
C ALA A 50 0.46 4.57 0.63
N LEU A 51 -0.43 5.13 1.44
CA LEU A 51 -0.10 6.18 2.40
C LEU A 51 0.97 5.71 3.40
N LEU A 52 0.84 4.48 3.92
CA LEU A 52 1.83 3.86 4.79
C LEU A 52 3.21 3.73 4.13
N ALA A 53 3.23 3.30 2.86
CA ALA A 53 4.47 3.21 2.08
C ALA A 53 5.13 4.58 1.89
N ILE A 54 4.35 5.61 1.56
CA ILE A 54 4.83 6.99 1.38
C ILE A 54 5.38 7.55 2.69
N VAL A 55 4.66 7.39 3.80
CA VAL A 55 5.11 7.85 5.12
C VAL A 55 6.40 7.16 5.54
N MET A 56 6.52 5.84 5.34
CA MET A 56 7.76 5.11 5.64
C MET A 56 8.94 5.60 4.79
N TYR A 57 8.70 5.92 3.51
CA TYR A 57 9.74 6.45 2.63
C TYR A 57 10.16 7.88 3.01
N LEU A 58 9.19 8.73 3.39
CA LEU A 58 9.46 10.08 3.88
C LEU A 58 10.21 10.08 5.21
N ASP A 59 9.85 9.18 6.12
CA ASP A 59 10.54 8.97 7.38
C ASP A 59 12.00 8.59 7.12
N ASP A 60 12.26 7.68 6.17
CA ASP A 60 13.61 7.31 5.77
C ASP A 60 14.40 8.48 5.18
N ALA A 61 13.78 9.25 4.29
CA ALA A 61 14.37 10.46 3.73
C ALA A 61 14.69 11.52 4.80
N ALA A 62 13.79 11.75 5.76
CA ALA A 62 13.99 12.70 6.86
C ALA A 62 15.15 12.27 7.77
N ALA A 63 15.22 10.97 8.11
CA ALA A 63 16.31 10.42 8.91
C ALA A 63 17.67 10.47 8.18
N SER A 64 17.68 10.30 6.85
CA SER A 64 18.89 10.43 6.05
C SER A 64 19.39 11.87 5.95
N ARG A 65 18.48 12.85 6.01
CA ARG A 65 18.79 14.28 5.88
C ARG A 65 19.30 14.92 7.18
N ASN A 66 19.03 14.31 8.34
CA ASN A 66 19.50 14.78 9.64
C ASN A 66 20.89 14.20 10.02
N ARG A 67 21.64 13.69 9.05
CA ARG A 67 22.94 13.04 9.23
C ARG A 67 23.98 13.70 8.34
#